data_AF-A0A7V0ZIC5-F1
#
_entry.id   AF-A0A7V0ZIC5-F1
#
_cell.length_a   1.000
_cell.length_b   1.000
_cell.length_c   1.000
_cell.angle_alpha   90.00
_cell.angle_beta   90.00
_cell.angle_gamma   90.00
#
_symmetry.space_group_name_H-M   'P 1'
#
loop_
_entity.id
_entity.type
_entity.pdbx_description
1 polymer ?
#
loop_
_entity_poly.entity_id
_entity_poly.type
_entity_poly.pdbx_seq_one_letter_code
_entity_poly.pdbx_strand_id
1 'polypeptide(L)'
;PILITAFFAGGFWEVLFAVVRKHPINEGFLVTWALIPLIMPPTIPLWQVAVATSFGVVIGKEIFGGVGMNIFNPALVTRAFIFFAYPGQISGEKVWVNIDGISGATALSVPAAVEHGNAVELLSNITQFDYSWSNMFWGYIPGSIGETNKFLIILGALFLIYTGIVNWRVIVGALTGLIATAMLTNFMASYSSNTMLTLPAHYHLVMGGFLFGIAFMATEPVTGTHTDKGRWIYGFMIGLMTVIIRSINPAYPEGTMLAILLMNAFAPLIDYYVVQGNIKRRLKRYATE
;
A
#
# COMPACT_ATOMS: atom_id res chain seq x y z
N PRO A 1 6.10 -8.85 19.90
CA PRO A 1 6.85 -9.99 19.31
C PRO A 1 7.21 -9.78 17.83
N ILE A 2 6.24 -9.58 16.94
CA ILE A 2 6.45 -9.35 15.48
C ILE A 2 7.45 -8.21 15.24
N LEU A 3 7.24 -7.09 15.93
CA LEU A 3 8.10 -5.91 15.85
C LEU A 3 9.56 -6.18 16.21
N ILE A 4 9.77 -6.93 17.30
CA ILE A 4 11.11 -7.32 17.76
C ILE A 4 11.78 -8.21 16.71
N THR A 5 11.04 -9.18 16.17
CA THR A 5 11.56 -10.09 15.14
C THR A 5 11.94 -9.37 13.86
N ALA A 6 11.09 -8.45 13.36
CA ALA A 6 11.40 -7.63 12.20
C ALA A 6 12.63 -6.75 12.42
N PHE A 7 12.77 -6.13 13.60
CA PHE A 7 13.93 -5.32 13.95
C PHE A 7 15.23 -6.14 13.92
N PHE A 8 15.27 -7.29 14.61
CA PHE A 8 16.47 -8.12 14.66
C PHE A 8 16.82 -8.73 13.30
N ALA A 9 15.84 -9.27 12.58
CA ALA A 9 16.08 -9.91 11.28
C ALA A 9 16.60 -8.90 10.25
N GLY A 10 15.95 -7.74 10.14
CA GLY A 10 16.37 -6.71 9.21
C GLY A 10 17.67 -6.02 9.62
N GLY A 11 17.84 -5.73 10.92
CA GLY A 11 19.02 -5.07 11.45
C GLY A 11 20.27 -5.94 11.31
N PHE A 12 20.13 -7.26 11.49
CA PHE A 12 21.21 -8.21 11.21
C PHE A 12 21.75 -8.06 9.77
N TRP A 13 20.85 -8.05 8.77
CA TRP A 13 21.26 -7.93 7.38
C TRP A 13 21.85 -6.56 7.07
N GLU A 14 21.24 -5.48 7.53
CA GLU A 14 21.77 -4.14 7.28
C GLU A 14 23.16 -3.95 7.90
N VAL A 15 23.38 -4.40 9.14
CA VAL A 15 24.70 -4.37 9.78
C VAL A 15 25.70 -5.21 8.99
N LEU A 16 25.31 -6.41 8.55
CA LEU A 16 26.17 -7.28 7.77
C LEU A 16 26.60 -6.61 6.45
N PHE A 17 25.65 -6.05 5.70
CA PHE A 17 25.95 -5.35 4.44
C PHE A 17 26.76 -4.06 4.67
N ALA A 18 26.50 -3.34 5.78
CA ALA A 18 27.28 -2.18 6.19
C ALA A 18 28.76 -2.53 6.44
N VAL A 19 29.01 -3.61 7.19
CA VAL A 19 30.36 -4.12 7.47
C VAL A 19 31.05 -4.60 6.20
N VAL A 20 30.37 -5.39 5.35
CA VAL A 20 30.95 -5.92 4.10
C VAL A 20 31.31 -4.80 3.13
N ARG A 21 30.46 -3.78 3.01
CA ARG A 21 30.65 -2.66 2.07
C ARG A 21 31.39 -1.45 2.67
N LYS A 22 31.77 -1.51 3.95
CA LYS A 22 32.51 -0.45 4.67
C LYS A 22 31.84 0.93 4.58
N HIS A 23 30.53 0.99 4.78
CA HIS A 23 29.77 2.24 4.81
C HIS A 23 29.00 2.36 6.14
N PRO A 24 28.65 3.58 6.58
CA PRO A 24 27.92 3.76 7.84
C PRO A 24 26.48 3.21 7.73
N ILE A 25 25.96 2.72 8.86
CA ILE A 25 24.58 2.29 8.98
C ILE A 25 23.66 3.51 8.84
N ASN A 26 22.61 3.38 8.03
CA ASN A 26 21.71 4.48 7.72
C ASN A 26 20.40 4.36 8.51
N GLU A 27 19.87 5.48 8.98
CA GLU A 27 18.62 5.56 9.75
C GLU A 27 17.38 5.13 8.96
N GLY A 28 17.46 5.08 7.62
CA GLY A 28 16.34 4.70 6.76
C GLY A 28 15.72 3.33 7.08
N PHE A 29 16.48 2.39 7.63
CA PHE A 29 15.93 1.12 8.11
C PHE A 29 14.97 1.29 9.28
N LEU A 30 15.13 2.33 10.11
CA LEU A 30 14.28 2.55 11.27
C LEU A 30 12.80 2.62 10.90
N VAL A 31 12.52 3.24 9.76
CA VAL A 31 11.18 3.34 9.20
C VAL A 31 10.73 1.99 8.63
N THR A 32 11.59 1.30 7.87
CA THR A 32 11.24 0.03 7.23
C THR A 32 10.84 -1.04 8.26
N TRP A 33 11.62 -1.23 9.33
CA TRP A 33 11.29 -2.25 10.34
C TRP A 33 10.08 -1.86 11.19
N ALA A 34 9.79 -0.57 11.36
CA ALA A 34 8.58 -0.13 12.05
C ALA A 34 7.32 -0.34 11.20
N LEU A 35 7.43 -0.20 9.87
CA LEU A 35 6.31 -0.39 8.95
C LEU A 35 5.97 -1.87 8.71
N ILE A 36 6.95 -2.77 8.66
CA ILE A 36 6.72 -4.20 8.39
C ILE A 36 5.69 -4.83 9.34
N PRO A 37 5.77 -4.69 10.68
CA PRO A 37 4.77 -5.25 11.60
C PRO A 37 3.36 -4.68 11.39
N LEU A 38 3.26 -3.41 11.00
CA LEU A 38 1.98 -2.72 10.82
C LEU A 38 1.21 -3.23 9.61
N ILE A 39 1.92 -3.77 8.63
CA ILE A 39 1.35 -4.35 7.41
C ILE A 39 1.25 -5.87 7.46
N MET A 40 1.38 -6.48 8.64
CA MET A 40 1.28 -7.92 8.81
C MET A 40 0.04 -8.28 9.65
N PRO A 41 -0.51 -9.49 9.45
CA PRO A 41 -1.54 -10.00 10.33
C PRO A 41 -1.01 -10.24 11.75
N PRO A 42 -1.86 -10.11 12.77
CA PRO A 42 -1.45 -10.29 14.17
C PRO A 42 -1.07 -11.74 14.52
N THR A 43 -1.58 -12.73 13.77
CA THR A 43 -1.38 -14.16 14.03
C THR A 43 -0.19 -14.76 13.26
N ILE A 44 0.55 -13.96 12.49
CA ILE A 44 1.62 -14.46 11.64
C ILE A 44 2.74 -15.13 12.46
N PRO A 45 3.20 -16.34 12.08
CA PRO A 45 4.34 -16.98 12.73
C PRO A 45 5.61 -16.13 12.68
N LEU A 46 6.29 -15.99 13.81
CA LEU A 46 7.47 -15.12 13.94
C LEU A 46 8.61 -15.50 12.97
N TRP A 47 8.79 -16.78 12.68
CA TRP A 47 9.81 -17.21 11.74
C TRP A 47 9.53 -16.74 10.30
N GLN A 48 8.26 -16.66 9.89
CA GLN A 48 7.88 -16.14 8.57
C GLN A 48 8.18 -14.65 8.46
N VAL A 49 7.93 -13.90 9.54
CA VAL A 49 8.32 -12.48 9.63
C VAL A 49 9.83 -12.35 9.43
N ALA A 50 10.64 -13.15 10.13
CA ALA A 50 12.10 -13.09 10.01
C ALA A 50 12.59 -13.39 8.58
N VAL A 51 12.07 -14.46 7.94
CA VAL A 51 12.43 -14.85 6.58
C VAL A 51 12.01 -13.78 5.58
N ALA A 52 10.81 -13.24 5.73
CA ALA A 52 10.30 -12.22 4.82
C ALA A 52 11.02 -10.88 4.96
N THR A 53 11.27 -10.45 6.19
CA THR A 53 12.07 -9.24 6.45
C THR A 53 13.47 -9.41 5.87
N SER A 54 14.06 -10.60 6.01
CA SER A 54 15.35 -10.91 5.36
C SER A 54 15.25 -10.75 3.84
N PHE A 55 14.22 -11.31 3.21
CA PHE A 55 14.01 -11.18 1.76
C PHE A 55 13.81 -9.71 1.35
N GLY A 56 12.93 -8.97 2.01
CA GLY A 56 12.63 -7.60 1.65
C GLY A 56 13.79 -6.63 1.90
N VAL A 57 14.57 -6.82 2.96
CA VAL A 57 15.78 -6.00 3.21
C VAL A 57 16.88 -6.36 2.21
N VAL A 58 17.19 -7.66 2.04
CA VAL A 58 18.28 -8.06 1.14
C VAL A 58 17.95 -7.75 -0.32
N ILE A 59 16.80 -8.26 -0.81
CA ILE A 59 16.41 -8.11 -2.21
C ILE A 59 15.85 -6.72 -2.50
N GLY A 60 15.01 -6.19 -1.63
CA GLY A 60 14.32 -4.91 -1.88
C GLY A 60 15.19 -3.68 -1.66
N LYS A 61 16.29 -3.78 -0.90
CA LYS A 61 17.12 -2.63 -0.52
C LYS A 61 18.62 -2.87 -0.71
N GLU A 62 19.18 -3.88 -0.04
CA GLU A 62 20.64 -4.00 0.06
C GLU A 62 21.31 -4.39 -1.27
N ILE A 63 20.71 -5.26 -2.09
CA ILE A 63 21.26 -5.61 -3.40
C ILE A 63 21.45 -4.38 -4.29
N PHE A 64 20.57 -3.38 -4.20
CA PHE A 64 20.63 -2.18 -5.02
C PHE A 64 21.62 -1.11 -4.53
N GLY A 65 22.29 -1.32 -3.39
CA GLY A 65 23.26 -0.38 -2.85
C GLY A 65 22.86 0.24 -1.52
N GLY A 66 21.72 -0.15 -0.94
CA GLY A 66 21.26 0.35 0.36
C GLY A 66 20.25 1.51 0.25
N VAL A 67 20.17 2.34 1.29
CA VAL A 67 19.21 3.47 1.35
C VAL A 67 19.50 4.48 0.25
N GLY A 68 18.47 4.90 -0.48
CA GLY A 68 18.58 5.91 -1.55
C GLY A 68 18.73 5.30 -2.95
N MET A 69 19.01 4.00 -3.05
CA MET A 69 19.16 3.29 -4.31
C MET A 69 18.07 2.23 -4.53
N ASN A 70 17.16 2.05 -3.56
CA ASN A 70 16.09 1.07 -3.66
C ASN A 70 15.05 1.49 -4.70
N ILE A 71 14.80 0.60 -5.67
CA ILE A 71 13.78 0.79 -6.71
C ILE A 71 12.38 0.59 -6.13
N PHE A 72 12.24 -0.34 -5.17
CA PHE A 72 10.98 -0.69 -4.55
C PHE A 72 10.98 -0.37 -3.05
N ASN A 73 9.79 -0.13 -2.50
CA ASN A 73 9.61 0.03 -1.06
C ASN A 73 9.92 -1.32 -0.36
N PRO A 74 10.94 -1.40 0.49
CA PRO A 74 11.40 -2.70 1.04
C PRO A 74 10.39 -3.35 1.99
N ALA A 75 9.57 -2.53 2.68
CA ALA A 75 8.49 -3.04 3.52
C ALA A 75 7.38 -3.69 2.67
N LEU A 76 7.02 -3.08 1.55
CA LEU A 76 6.07 -3.68 0.60
C LEU A 76 6.63 -4.91 -0.10
N VAL A 77 7.94 -4.95 -0.41
CA VAL A 77 8.59 -6.18 -0.92
C VAL A 77 8.53 -7.29 0.13
N THR A 78 8.74 -6.97 1.40
CA THR A 78 8.58 -7.91 2.52
C THR A 78 7.16 -8.48 2.55
N ARG A 79 6.13 -7.63 2.47
CA ARG A 79 4.72 -8.07 2.42
C ARG A 79 4.44 -8.90 1.17
N ALA A 80 4.92 -8.48 0.01
CA ALA A 80 4.72 -9.19 -1.25
C ALA A 80 5.34 -10.59 -1.22
N PHE A 81 6.51 -10.75 -0.61
CA PHE A 81 7.14 -12.06 -0.45
C PHE A 81 6.26 -13.01 0.37
N ILE A 82 5.78 -12.59 1.55
CA ILE A 82 4.86 -13.45 2.34
C ILE A 82 3.57 -13.70 1.58
N PHE A 83 3.04 -12.67 0.93
CA PHE A 83 1.80 -12.75 0.17
C PHE A 83 1.80 -13.87 -0.87
N PHE A 84 2.91 -14.02 -1.60
CA PHE A 84 3.04 -15.07 -2.61
C PHE A 84 3.63 -16.39 -2.09
N ALA A 85 4.54 -16.35 -1.12
CA ALA A 85 5.19 -17.56 -0.59
C ALA A 85 4.32 -18.32 0.42
N TYR A 86 3.54 -17.59 1.23
CA TYR A 86 2.76 -18.13 2.35
C TYR A 86 1.33 -17.54 2.38
N PRO A 87 0.53 -17.72 1.31
CA PRO A 87 -0.78 -17.10 1.20
C PRO A 87 -1.74 -17.49 2.33
N GLY A 88 -1.64 -18.71 2.87
CA GLY A 88 -2.53 -19.18 3.95
C GLY A 88 -2.35 -18.47 5.29
N GLN A 89 -1.23 -17.76 5.51
CA GLN A 89 -0.91 -17.07 6.76
C GLN A 89 -1.00 -15.54 6.64
N ILE A 90 -1.34 -15.02 5.46
CA ILE A 90 -1.48 -13.58 5.19
C ILE A 90 -2.80 -13.23 4.51
N SER A 91 -3.44 -14.20 3.88
CA SER A 91 -4.75 -14.08 3.24
C SER A 91 -5.75 -15.04 3.89
N GLY A 92 -7.02 -14.66 3.87
CA GLY A 92 -8.11 -15.45 4.43
C GLY A 92 -8.75 -14.82 5.66
N GLU A 93 -9.79 -15.48 6.18
CA GLU A 93 -10.71 -14.91 7.17
C GLU A 93 -10.28 -15.12 8.63
N LYS A 94 -9.47 -16.16 8.87
CA LYS A 94 -9.05 -16.58 10.22
C LYS A 94 -7.81 -15.85 10.72
N VAL A 95 -7.05 -15.22 9.82
CA VAL A 95 -5.73 -14.66 10.14
C VAL A 95 -5.84 -13.33 10.91
N TRP A 96 -6.97 -12.65 10.77
CA TRP A 96 -7.19 -11.29 11.29
C TRP A 96 -7.85 -11.23 12.67
N VAL A 97 -8.31 -12.36 13.20
CA VAL A 97 -8.99 -12.46 14.50
C VAL A 97 -8.21 -13.44 15.36
N ASN A 98 -7.79 -13.01 16.56
CA ASN A 98 -6.95 -13.81 17.46
C ASN A 98 -7.77 -14.71 18.41
N ILE A 99 -9.04 -14.97 18.10
CA ILE A 99 -9.95 -15.77 18.92
C ILE A 99 -10.29 -17.03 18.14
N ASP A 100 -9.92 -18.17 18.72
CA ASP A 100 -10.21 -19.49 18.16
C ASP A 100 -11.73 -19.67 17.98
N GLY A 101 -12.14 -20.07 16.78
CA GLY A 101 -13.55 -20.28 16.42
C GLY A 101 -14.31 -19.10 15.77
N ILE A 102 -13.74 -17.88 15.72
CA ILE A 102 -14.36 -16.73 15.04
C ILE A 102 -13.62 -16.46 13.72
N SER A 103 -14.19 -16.90 12.59
CA SER A 103 -13.66 -16.67 11.24
C SER A 103 -14.34 -15.46 10.59
N GLY A 104 -13.63 -14.35 10.36
CA GLY A 104 -14.24 -13.12 9.84
C GLY A 104 -13.79 -12.77 8.43
N ALA A 105 -14.70 -12.83 7.46
CA ALA A 105 -14.44 -12.25 6.14
C ALA A 105 -14.07 -10.78 6.30
N THR A 106 -12.91 -10.35 5.77
CA THR A 106 -12.52 -8.94 5.74
C THR A 106 -13.54 -8.10 4.97
N ALA A 107 -13.65 -6.80 5.29
CA ALA A 107 -14.57 -5.89 4.60
C ALA A 107 -14.40 -5.89 3.06
N LEU A 108 -13.21 -6.20 2.55
CA LEU A 108 -12.96 -6.31 1.11
C LEU A 108 -13.29 -7.70 0.54
N SER A 109 -13.16 -8.78 1.31
CA SER A 109 -13.45 -10.13 0.80
C SER A 109 -14.94 -10.43 0.72
N VAL A 110 -15.77 -9.74 1.52
CA VAL A 110 -17.23 -9.89 1.50
C VAL A 110 -17.83 -9.59 0.11
N PRO A 111 -17.67 -8.38 -0.46
CA PRO A 111 -18.21 -8.07 -1.78
C PRO A 111 -17.46 -8.79 -2.91
N ALA A 112 -16.26 -9.33 -2.65
CA ALA A 112 -15.51 -10.13 -3.63
C ALA A 112 -16.08 -11.55 -3.79
N ALA A 113 -16.70 -12.11 -2.75
CA ALA A 113 -17.11 -13.51 -2.71
C ALA A 113 -18.48 -13.77 -3.34
N VAL A 114 -19.30 -12.73 -3.53
CA VAL A 114 -20.68 -12.86 -4.03
C VAL A 114 -20.79 -12.16 -5.38
N GLU A 115 -21.30 -12.86 -6.38
CA GLU A 115 -21.66 -12.27 -7.68
C GLU A 115 -23.12 -11.78 -7.66
N HIS A 116 -23.44 -10.77 -8.48
CA HIS A 116 -24.79 -10.22 -8.62
C HIS A 116 -25.41 -9.66 -7.33
N GLY A 117 -24.62 -9.01 -6.47
CA GLY A 117 -25.10 -8.31 -5.27
C GLY A 117 -24.82 -6.81 -5.30
N ASN A 118 -25.38 -6.09 -4.33
CA ASN A 118 -24.94 -4.74 -3.98
C ASN A 118 -23.94 -4.82 -2.83
N ALA A 119 -22.73 -4.32 -3.05
CA ALA A 119 -21.64 -4.43 -2.08
C ALA A 119 -21.96 -3.79 -0.72
N VAL A 120 -22.69 -2.66 -0.71
CA VAL A 120 -23.03 -1.97 0.54
C VAL A 120 -24.07 -2.76 1.34
N GLU A 121 -25.04 -3.36 0.65
CA GLU A 121 -26.08 -4.18 1.27
C GLU A 121 -25.50 -5.48 1.86
N LEU A 122 -24.58 -6.12 1.13
CA LEU A 122 -23.86 -7.30 1.62
C LEU A 122 -23.06 -6.99 2.89
N LEU A 123 -22.43 -5.82 2.96
CA LEU A 123 -21.70 -5.38 4.16
C LEU A 123 -22.62 -5.14 5.35
N SER A 124 -23.82 -4.56 5.13
CA SER A 124 -24.78 -4.30 6.21
C SER A 124 -25.48 -5.57 6.73
N ASN A 125 -25.57 -6.62 5.92
CA ASN A 125 -26.27 -7.85 6.27
C ASN A 125 -25.41 -8.85 7.06
N ILE A 126 -24.12 -8.55 7.27
CA ILE A 126 -23.23 -9.40 8.06
C ILE A 126 -23.49 -9.19 9.55
N THR A 127 -23.78 -10.28 10.25
CA THR A 127 -24.06 -10.27 11.69
C THR A 127 -22.82 -10.45 12.55
N GLN A 128 -21.71 -10.88 11.96
CA GLN A 128 -20.50 -11.23 12.69
C GLN A 128 -19.64 -10.01 13.09
N PHE A 129 -19.56 -9.03 12.19
CA PHE A 129 -18.83 -7.78 12.39
C PHE A 129 -19.67 -6.63 11.83
N ASP A 130 -19.73 -5.52 12.56
CA ASP A 130 -20.38 -4.31 12.06
C ASP A 130 -19.49 -3.63 11.02
N TYR A 131 -19.83 -3.79 9.73
CA TYR A 131 -19.18 -3.12 8.62
C TYR A 131 -19.81 -1.76 8.28
N SER A 132 -20.46 -1.11 9.25
CA SER A 132 -20.90 0.28 9.09
C SER A 132 -19.71 1.20 8.78
N TRP A 133 -19.98 2.22 7.97
CA TRP A 133 -18.94 3.16 7.53
C TRP A 133 -18.21 3.82 8.72
N SER A 134 -18.96 4.20 9.77
CA SER A 134 -18.40 4.76 11.00
C SER A 134 -17.48 3.77 11.71
N ASN A 135 -17.90 2.51 11.82
CA ASN A 135 -17.10 1.49 12.48
C ASN A 135 -15.81 1.20 11.73
N MET A 136 -15.88 1.15 10.39
CA MET A 136 -14.69 1.00 9.55
C MET A 136 -13.74 2.21 9.64
N PHE A 137 -14.26 3.43 9.84
CA PHE A 137 -13.45 4.63 10.01
C PHE A 137 -12.69 4.63 11.34
N TRP A 138 -13.37 4.28 12.44
CA TRP A 138 -12.77 4.20 13.77
C TRP A 138 -11.88 2.96 13.96
N GLY A 139 -12.09 1.93 13.14
CA GLY A 139 -11.20 0.78 13.06
C GLY A 139 -11.53 -0.38 14.00
N TYR A 140 -12.77 -0.51 14.45
CA TYR A 140 -13.21 -1.71 15.17
C TYR A 140 -13.60 -2.84 14.21
N ILE A 141 -12.74 -3.08 13.22
CA ILE A 141 -12.88 -4.14 12.22
C ILE A 141 -11.60 -4.98 12.18
N PRO A 142 -11.68 -6.26 11.81
CA PRO A 142 -10.49 -7.09 11.60
C PRO A 142 -9.68 -6.58 10.40
N GLY A 143 -8.36 -6.53 10.54
CA GLY A 143 -7.43 -6.10 9.48
C GLY A 143 -5.97 -6.05 9.97
N SER A 144 -5.05 -5.59 9.12
CA SER A 144 -3.63 -5.43 9.50
C SER A 144 -3.48 -4.40 10.62
N ILE A 145 -2.49 -4.60 11.49
CA ILE A 145 -2.31 -3.86 12.74
C ILE A 145 -2.32 -2.32 12.53
N GLY A 146 -1.71 -1.84 11.44
CA GLY A 146 -1.63 -0.40 11.14
C GLY A 146 -2.75 0.16 10.27
N GLU A 147 -3.60 -0.67 9.67
CA GLU A 147 -4.58 -0.27 8.64
C GLU A 147 -5.99 -0.02 9.22
N THR A 148 -6.24 -0.48 10.44
CA THR A 148 -7.58 -0.50 11.04
C THR A 148 -8.10 0.91 11.32
N ASN A 149 -7.34 1.78 11.99
CA ASN A 149 -7.83 3.09 12.44
C ASN A 149 -7.46 4.23 11.46
N LYS A 150 -8.47 4.78 10.76
CA LYS A 150 -8.25 5.73 9.66
C LYS A 150 -8.02 7.13 10.17
N PHE A 151 -8.63 7.47 11.31
CA PHE A 151 -8.40 8.73 11.98
C PHE A 151 -6.92 8.92 12.34
N LEU A 152 -6.30 7.91 12.94
CA LEU A 152 -4.88 7.96 13.30
C LEU A 152 -3.97 8.02 12.07
N ILE A 153 -4.30 7.29 11.00
CA ILE A 153 -3.56 7.35 9.73
C ILE A 153 -3.62 8.77 9.13
N ILE A 154 -4.81 9.38 9.08
CA ILE A 154 -4.98 10.73 8.55
C ILE A 154 -4.22 11.75 9.40
N LEU A 155 -4.29 11.64 10.73
CA LEU A 155 -3.54 12.50 11.64
C LEU A 155 -2.03 12.37 11.42
N GLY A 156 -1.53 11.14 11.30
CA GLY A 156 -0.12 10.88 10.99
C GLY A 156 0.29 11.43 9.62
N ALA A 157 -0.55 11.27 8.60
CA ALA A 157 -0.31 11.82 7.27
C ALA A 157 -0.25 13.36 7.28
N LEU A 158 -1.19 14.01 7.96
CA LEU A 158 -1.21 15.46 8.12
C LEU A 158 0.03 15.98 8.86
N PHE A 159 0.46 15.26 9.89
CA PHE A 159 1.70 15.58 10.61
C PHE A 159 2.94 15.48 9.71
N LEU A 160 3.03 14.44 8.86
CA LEU A 160 4.14 14.27 7.92
C LEU A 160 4.12 15.30 6.77
N ILE A 161 2.93 15.73 6.35
CA ILE A 161 2.78 16.84 5.39
C ILE A 161 3.22 18.15 6.04
N TYR A 162 2.79 18.41 7.27
CA TYR A 162 3.13 19.64 8.01
C TYR A 162 4.64 19.77 8.27
N THR A 163 5.29 18.66 8.62
CA THR A 163 6.75 18.61 8.82
C THR A 163 7.54 18.68 7.50
N GLY A 164 6.86 18.63 6.34
CA GLY A 164 7.50 18.75 5.04
C GLY A 164 8.29 17.52 4.58
N ILE A 165 8.20 16.40 5.32
CA ILE A 165 8.85 15.13 4.96
C ILE A 165 8.15 14.52 3.73
N VAL A 166 6.82 14.61 3.71
CA VAL A 166 5.96 13.98 2.70
C VAL A 166 5.37 15.02 1.75
N ASN A 167 5.40 14.72 0.44
CA ASN A 167 4.77 15.56 -0.56
C ASN A 167 3.26 15.25 -0.69
N TRP A 168 2.42 16.23 -0.35
CA TRP A 168 0.97 16.14 -0.45
C TRP A 168 0.44 15.81 -1.85
N ARG A 169 1.18 16.13 -2.92
CA ARG A 169 0.74 15.88 -4.31
C ARG A 169 0.59 14.39 -4.62
N VAL A 170 1.43 13.54 -4.02
CA VAL A 170 1.29 12.07 -4.19
C VAL A 170 0.00 11.59 -3.52
N ILE A 171 -0.28 12.09 -2.31
CA ILE A 171 -1.49 11.73 -1.55
C ILE A 171 -2.74 12.18 -2.30
N VAL A 172 -2.81 13.46 -2.68
CA VAL A 172 -3.98 14.00 -3.39
C VAL A 172 -4.11 13.36 -4.77
N GLY A 173 -3.01 13.11 -5.48
CA GLY A 173 -3.02 12.34 -6.73
C GLY A 173 -3.64 10.95 -6.55
N ALA A 174 -3.24 10.21 -5.52
CA ALA A 174 -3.80 8.88 -5.26
C ALA A 174 -5.29 8.92 -4.89
N LEU A 175 -5.71 9.91 -4.09
CA LEU A 175 -7.12 10.12 -3.77
C LEU A 175 -7.94 10.43 -5.02
N THR A 176 -7.48 11.33 -5.89
CA THR A 176 -8.21 11.68 -7.12
C THR A 176 -8.25 10.50 -8.09
N GLY A 177 -7.16 9.74 -8.22
CA GLY A 177 -7.11 8.51 -9.02
C GLY A 177 -8.10 7.47 -8.54
N LEU A 178 -8.14 7.21 -7.24
CA LEU A 178 -9.09 6.26 -6.66
C LEU A 178 -10.54 6.72 -6.85
N ILE A 179 -10.86 7.98 -6.57
CA ILE A 179 -12.23 8.50 -6.71
C ILE A 179 -12.67 8.44 -8.17
N ALA A 180 -11.82 8.86 -9.11
CA ALA A 180 -12.14 8.85 -10.53
C ALA A 180 -12.40 7.42 -11.04
N THR A 181 -11.54 6.47 -10.69
CA THR A 181 -11.70 5.07 -11.11
C THR A 181 -12.88 4.40 -10.41
N ALA A 182 -13.11 4.66 -9.12
CA ALA A 182 -14.26 4.12 -8.41
C ALA A 182 -15.59 4.64 -8.97
N MET A 183 -15.67 5.93 -9.34
CA MET A 183 -16.86 6.47 -10.01
C MET A 183 -17.09 5.80 -11.37
N LEU A 184 -16.02 5.56 -12.13
CA LEU A 184 -16.08 4.85 -13.40
C LEU A 184 -16.56 3.40 -13.22
N THR A 185 -16.01 2.65 -12.25
CA THR A 185 -16.41 1.27 -11.99
C THR A 185 -17.86 1.18 -11.53
N ASN A 186 -18.33 2.11 -10.70
CA ASN A 186 -19.74 2.18 -10.29
C ASN A 186 -20.68 2.43 -11.47
N PHE A 187 -20.28 3.30 -12.40
CA PHE A 187 -21.05 3.52 -13.63
C PHE A 187 -21.10 2.25 -14.50
N MET A 188 -20.00 1.49 -14.57
CA MET A 188 -19.91 0.24 -15.31
C MET A 188 -20.57 -0.95 -14.59
N ALA A 189 -20.93 -0.82 -13.31
CA ALA A 189 -21.42 -1.92 -12.49
C ALA A 189 -22.75 -2.49 -12.99
N SER A 190 -23.60 -1.67 -13.62
CA SER A 190 -24.86 -2.13 -14.22
C SER A 190 -24.67 -3.08 -15.41
N TYR A 191 -23.47 -3.11 -16.01
CA TYR A 191 -23.14 -3.92 -17.17
C TYR A 191 -22.31 -5.17 -16.81
N SER A 192 -22.06 -5.43 -15.52
CA SER A 192 -21.19 -6.52 -15.07
C SER A 192 -21.84 -7.30 -13.92
N SER A 193 -21.49 -8.58 -13.80
CA SER A 193 -21.89 -9.45 -12.69
C SER A 193 -21.08 -9.20 -11.41
N ASN A 194 -19.98 -8.45 -11.50
CA ASN A 194 -19.04 -8.31 -10.40
C ASN A 194 -19.51 -7.27 -9.37
N THR A 195 -19.87 -7.75 -8.19
CA THR A 195 -20.37 -6.95 -7.07
C THR A 195 -19.37 -5.90 -6.58
N MET A 196 -18.06 -6.15 -6.68
CA MET A 196 -17.03 -5.20 -6.25
C MET A 196 -17.06 -3.87 -7.04
N LEU A 197 -17.61 -3.89 -8.26
CA LEU A 197 -17.77 -2.67 -9.06
C LEU A 197 -18.81 -1.71 -8.49
N THR A 198 -19.76 -2.21 -7.68
CA THR A 198 -20.83 -1.44 -7.05
C THR A 198 -20.37 -0.66 -5.80
N LEU A 199 -19.10 -0.80 -5.40
CA LEU A 199 -18.58 -0.12 -4.22
C LEU A 199 -18.40 1.38 -4.43
N PRO A 200 -19.03 2.23 -3.61
CA PRO A 200 -18.82 3.67 -3.69
C PRO A 200 -17.37 4.08 -3.39
N ALA A 201 -16.92 5.19 -3.98
CA ALA A 201 -15.57 5.72 -3.79
C ALA A 201 -15.20 5.93 -2.30
N HIS A 202 -16.15 6.39 -1.48
CA HIS A 202 -15.90 6.63 -0.05
C HIS A 202 -15.71 5.34 0.75
N TYR A 203 -16.24 4.20 0.30
CA TYR A 203 -15.96 2.89 0.90
C TYR A 203 -14.55 2.43 0.54
N HIS A 204 -14.11 2.62 -0.70
CA HIS A 204 -12.74 2.25 -1.10
C HIS A 204 -11.64 2.99 -0.31
N LEU A 205 -11.93 4.17 0.24
CA LEU A 205 -11.01 4.91 1.12
C LEU A 205 -10.90 4.29 2.51
N VAL A 206 -12.03 3.86 3.07
CA VAL A 206 -12.13 3.40 4.46
C VAL A 206 -11.93 1.88 4.58
N MET A 207 -11.92 1.15 3.46
CA MET A 207 -11.68 -0.28 3.45
C MET A 207 -10.24 -0.65 3.08
N GLY A 208 -9.67 -1.60 3.84
CA GLY A 208 -8.31 -2.14 3.68
C GLY A 208 -7.19 -1.13 3.91
N GLY A 209 -5.99 -1.45 3.43
CA GLY A 209 -4.78 -0.67 3.65
C GLY A 209 -4.54 0.51 2.73
N PHE A 210 -5.55 1.02 1.99
CA PHE A 210 -5.32 2.08 1.00
C PHE A 210 -4.76 3.36 1.63
N LEU A 211 -5.45 3.94 2.63
CA LEU A 211 -5.00 5.17 3.28
C LEU A 211 -3.63 4.99 3.94
N PHE A 212 -3.38 3.84 4.57
CA PHE A 212 -2.08 3.53 5.18
C PHE A 212 -0.96 3.50 4.13
N GLY A 213 -1.19 2.78 3.03
CA GLY A 213 -0.24 2.64 1.94
C GLY A 213 0.10 3.97 1.29
N ILE A 214 -0.87 4.85 1.06
CA ILE A 214 -0.58 6.17 0.49
C ILE A 214 0.14 7.07 1.49
N ALA A 215 -0.29 7.08 2.75
CA ALA A 215 0.23 8.00 3.76
C ALA A 215 1.69 7.72 4.12
N PHE A 216 2.08 6.44 4.23
CA PHE A 216 3.36 6.03 4.79
C PHE A 216 4.28 5.27 3.82
N MET A 217 3.78 4.81 2.67
CA MET A 217 4.57 3.94 1.77
C MET A 217 4.72 4.52 0.36
N ALA A 218 3.64 5.02 -0.25
CA ALA A 218 3.71 5.69 -1.55
C ALA A 218 4.46 7.03 -1.47
N THR A 219 4.50 7.62 -0.29
CA THR A 219 5.12 8.92 0.00
C THR A 219 6.58 8.80 0.43
N GLU A 220 7.14 7.59 0.44
CA GLU A 220 8.57 7.37 0.69
C GLU A 220 9.41 8.11 -0.37
N PRO A 221 10.38 8.95 0.02
CA PRO A 221 11.05 9.87 -0.88
C PRO A 221 11.99 9.20 -1.89
N VAL A 222 12.32 7.92 -1.71
CA VAL A 222 13.32 7.22 -2.54
C VAL A 222 12.70 6.52 -3.75
N THR A 223 11.59 5.81 -3.56
CA THR A 223 11.02 4.92 -4.60
C THR A 223 9.99 5.61 -5.48
N GLY A 224 9.51 6.80 -5.07
CA GLY A 224 8.55 7.60 -5.80
C GLY A 224 9.20 8.53 -6.83
N THR A 225 8.36 9.21 -7.60
CA THR A 225 8.82 10.24 -8.56
C THR A 225 9.34 11.50 -7.85
N HIS A 226 10.41 12.09 -8.39
CA HIS A 226 11.03 13.30 -7.88
C HIS A 226 10.48 14.58 -8.51
N THR A 227 9.93 14.52 -9.73
CA THR A 227 9.38 15.72 -10.37
C THR A 227 7.98 16.07 -9.86
N ASP A 228 7.67 17.37 -9.79
CA ASP A 228 6.38 17.86 -9.29
C ASP A 228 5.18 17.38 -10.10
N LYS A 229 5.33 17.29 -11.43
CA LYS A 229 4.29 16.71 -12.31
C LYS A 229 4.28 15.19 -12.24
N GLY A 230 5.44 14.56 -12.09
CA GLY A 230 5.56 13.12 -11.91
C GLY A 230 4.81 12.64 -10.67
N ARG A 231 4.92 13.38 -9.55
CA ARG A 231 4.22 13.08 -8.28
C ARG A 231 2.70 12.99 -8.42
N TRP A 232 2.11 13.87 -9.23
CA TRP A 232 0.67 13.81 -9.54
C TRP A 232 0.31 12.58 -10.35
N ILE A 233 1.07 12.27 -11.40
CA ILE A 233 0.83 11.12 -12.28
C ILE A 233 1.02 9.82 -11.49
N TYR A 234 2.11 9.72 -10.73
CA TYR A 234 2.45 8.59 -9.89
C TYR A 234 1.35 8.30 -8.86
N GLY A 235 0.94 9.32 -8.10
CA GLY A 235 -0.18 9.19 -7.15
C GLY A 235 -1.45 8.74 -7.85
N PHE A 236 -1.86 9.43 -8.91
CA PHE A 236 -3.08 9.12 -9.68
C PHE A 236 -3.10 7.68 -10.17
N MET A 237 -2.00 7.19 -10.70
CA MET A 237 -1.88 5.81 -11.16
C MET A 237 -1.93 4.80 -10.01
N ILE A 238 -1.39 5.09 -8.83
CA ILE A 238 -1.55 4.22 -7.64
C ILE A 238 -3.02 4.07 -7.26
N GLY A 239 -3.75 5.18 -7.20
CA GLY A 239 -5.18 5.19 -6.88
C GLY A 239 -5.99 4.39 -7.90
N LEU A 240 -5.74 4.66 -9.18
CA LEU A 240 -6.37 3.97 -10.30
C LEU A 240 -6.09 2.46 -10.28
N MET A 241 -4.82 2.07 -10.15
CA MET A 241 -4.42 0.67 -10.12
C MET A 241 -4.97 -0.06 -8.89
N THR A 242 -5.09 0.63 -7.75
CA THR A 242 -5.69 0.02 -6.56
C THR A 242 -7.15 -0.39 -6.82
N VAL A 243 -7.96 0.49 -7.41
CA VAL A 243 -9.37 0.16 -7.70
C VAL A 243 -9.46 -0.92 -8.78
N ILE A 244 -8.65 -0.84 -9.84
CA ILE A 244 -8.62 -1.86 -10.89
C ILE A 244 -8.30 -3.24 -10.31
N ILE A 245 -7.26 -3.34 -9.47
CA ILE A 245 -6.88 -4.62 -8.87
C ILE A 245 -8.00 -5.12 -7.95
N ARG A 246 -8.59 -4.25 -7.12
CA ARG A 246 -9.70 -4.63 -6.24
C ARG A 246 -10.91 -5.13 -7.01
N SER A 247 -11.33 -4.40 -8.04
CA SER A 247 -12.62 -4.62 -8.69
C SER A 247 -12.56 -5.58 -9.87
N ILE A 248 -11.42 -5.78 -10.53
CA ILE A 248 -11.33 -6.65 -11.71
C ILE A 248 -10.67 -7.99 -11.36
N ASN A 249 -9.75 -8.02 -10.40
CA ASN A 249 -9.03 -9.25 -10.06
C ASN A 249 -9.74 -10.00 -8.90
N PRO A 250 -10.39 -11.15 -9.16
CA PRO A 250 -11.10 -11.89 -8.13
C PRO A 250 -10.18 -12.54 -7.09
N ALA A 251 -8.89 -12.73 -7.43
CA ALA A 251 -7.96 -13.42 -6.54
C ALA A 251 -7.51 -12.55 -5.35
N TYR A 252 -7.50 -11.22 -5.50
CA TYR A 252 -6.86 -10.32 -4.54
C TYR A 252 -7.79 -9.15 -4.16
N PRO A 253 -8.54 -9.27 -3.05
CA PRO A 253 -9.45 -8.22 -2.60
C PRO A 253 -8.72 -6.95 -2.13
N GLU A 254 -7.40 -7.02 -1.87
CA GLU A 254 -6.57 -5.86 -1.56
C GLU A 254 -5.54 -5.58 -2.66
N GLY A 255 -5.65 -4.41 -3.30
CA GLY A 255 -4.78 -4.03 -4.43
C GLY A 255 -3.66 -3.04 -4.13
N THR A 256 -3.62 -2.44 -2.93
CA THR A 256 -2.75 -1.27 -2.67
C THR A 256 -1.26 -1.60 -2.73
N MET A 257 -0.83 -2.69 -2.10
CA MET A 257 0.58 -3.12 -2.12
C MET A 257 1.08 -3.31 -3.56
N LEU A 258 0.32 -4.06 -4.37
CA LEU A 258 0.68 -4.37 -5.76
C LEU A 258 0.66 -3.10 -6.62
N ALA A 259 -0.30 -2.20 -6.41
CA ALA A 259 -0.37 -0.92 -7.10
C ALA A 259 0.86 -0.04 -6.81
N ILE A 260 1.28 0.08 -5.55
CA ILE A 260 2.46 0.87 -5.19
C ILE A 260 3.73 0.25 -5.77
N LEU A 261 3.93 -1.07 -5.64
CA LEU A 261 5.10 -1.75 -6.20
C LEU A 261 5.19 -1.62 -7.73
N LEU A 262 4.05 -1.74 -8.43
CA LEU A 262 3.98 -1.52 -9.87
C LEU A 262 4.37 -0.09 -10.22
N MET A 263 3.84 0.89 -9.49
CA MET A 263 4.14 2.29 -9.78
C MET A 263 5.56 2.71 -9.41
N ASN A 264 6.18 2.05 -8.42
CA ASN A 264 7.61 2.22 -8.14
C ASN A 264 8.46 1.82 -9.36
N ALA A 265 8.12 0.73 -10.04
CA ALA A 265 8.82 0.34 -11.28
C ALA A 265 8.66 1.38 -12.40
N PHE A 266 7.50 2.03 -12.49
CA PHE A 266 7.22 3.06 -13.49
C PHE A 266 7.68 4.47 -13.10
N ALA A 267 8.05 4.71 -11.83
CA ALA A 267 8.42 6.05 -11.36
C ALA A 267 9.60 6.66 -12.15
N PRO A 268 10.70 5.94 -12.44
CA PRO A 268 11.79 6.47 -13.26
C PRO A 268 11.34 6.84 -14.68
N LEU A 269 10.44 6.03 -15.27
CA LEU A 269 9.92 6.28 -16.61
C LEU A 269 9.05 7.55 -16.66
N ILE A 270 8.20 7.75 -15.65
CA ILE A 270 7.38 8.95 -15.51
C ILE A 270 8.27 10.19 -15.44
N ASP A 271 9.28 10.17 -14.57
CA ASP A 271 10.20 11.29 -14.43
C ASP A 271 10.99 11.56 -15.71
N TYR A 272 11.45 10.52 -16.41
CA TYR A 272 12.15 10.66 -17.68
C TYR A 272 11.30 11.46 -18.70
N TYR A 273 10.03 11.09 -18.89
CA TYR A 273 9.16 11.81 -19.83
C TYR A 273 8.87 13.25 -19.38
N VAL A 274 8.68 13.49 -18.08
CA VAL A 274 8.44 14.83 -17.55
C VAL A 274 9.66 15.73 -17.75
N VAL A 275 10.86 15.23 -17.47
CA VAL A 275 12.12 15.97 -17.64
C VAL A 275 12.37 16.27 -19.11
N GLN A 276 12.24 15.28 -20.00
CA GLN A 276 12.38 15.48 -21.45
C GLN A 276 11.39 16.51 -21.99
N GLY A 277 10.14 16.48 -21.51
CA GLY A 277 9.13 17.48 -21.84
C GLY A 277 9.53 18.89 -21.42
N ASN A 278 10.15 19.05 -20.25
CA ASN A 278 10.64 20.34 -19.78
C ASN A 278 11.85 20.83 -20.60
N ILE A 279 12.78 19.94 -20.97
CA ILE A 279 13.93 20.27 -21.83
C ILE A 279 13.44 20.77 -23.20
N LYS A 280 12.53 20.05 -23.86
CA LYS A 280 11.96 20.46 -25.15
C LYS A 280 11.28 21.82 -25.10
N ARG A 281 10.54 22.12 -24.01
CA ARG A 281 9.91 23.43 -23.81
C ARG A 281 10.93 24.56 -23.63
N ARG A 282 12.05 24.29 -22.94
CA ARG A 282 13.15 25.26 -22.79
C ARG A 282 13.82 25.55 -24.13
N LEU A 283 14.17 24.51 -24.88
CA LEU A 283 14.78 24.66 -26.21
C LEU A 283 13.88 25.46 -27.17
N LYS A 284 12.56 25.24 -27.15
CA LYS A 284 11.63 26.01 -27.99
C LYS A 284 11.61 27.51 -27.66
N ARG A 285 11.82 27.90 -26.40
CA ARG A 285 11.89 29.31 -25.99
C ARG A 285 13.15 29.99 -26.53
N TYR A 286 14.30 29.31 -26.44
CA TYR A 286 15.56 29.83 -26.97
C TYR A 286 15.62 29.85 -28.50
N ALA A 287 14.83 29.02 -29.19
CA ALA A 287 14.74 29.03 -30.65
C ALA A 287 13.86 30.17 -31.21
N THR A 288 13.09 30.85 -30.35
CA THR A 288 12.23 31.98 -30.71
C THR A 288 12.82 33.35 -30.33
N GLU A 289 13.96 33.36 -29.63
CA GLU A 289 14.79 34.54 -29.35
C GLU A 289 15.91 34.64 -30.39
#